data_AF-A0A1E4ELZ5-F1
#
_entry.id   AF-A0A1E4ELZ5-F1
#
_cell.length_a   1.000
_cell.length_b   1.000
_cell.length_c   1.000
_cell.angle_alpha   90.00
_cell.angle_beta   90.00
_cell.angle_gamma   90.00
#
_symmetry.space_group_name_H-M   'P 1'
#
loop_
_entity.id
_entity.type
_entity.pdbx_description
1 polymer ?
#
loop_
_entity_poly.entity_id
_entity_poly.type
_entity_poly.pdbx_seq_one_letter_code
_entity_poly.pdbx_strand_id
1 'polypeptide(L)'
;MKTPFNFENLFRTDVPEEWAGHVAYTVSSILRASRLALENENGGLCGDGEKIHAVADVLEIAEALNSIVIDGVERLQRECGHSITGKEAA
;
A
#
# COMPACT_ATOMS: atom_id res chain seq x y z
N MET A 1 -2.98 5.39 -22.52
CA MET A 1 -4.44 5.13 -22.45
C MET A 1 -4.76 4.93 -20.98
N LYS A 2 -5.65 5.70 -20.34
CA LYS A 2 -5.94 5.49 -18.90
C LYS A 2 -6.77 4.22 -18.76
N THR A 3 -6.11 3.12 -18.40
CA THR A 3 -6.75 1.85 -18.07
C THR A 3 -7.73 2.10 -16.92
N PRO A 4 -9.02 1.76 -17.04
CA PRO A 4 -9.96 1.92 -15.93
C PRO A 4 -9.48 1.11 -14.72
N PHE A 5 -9.70 1.64 -13.52
CA PHE A 5 -9.27 0.96 -12.30
C PHE A 5 -9.89 -0.45 -12.22
N ASN A 6 -9.03 -1.46 -12.11
CA ASN A 6 -9.38 -2.86 -11.98
C ASN A 6 -8.46 -3.44 -10.90
N PHE A 7 -9.07 -4.04 -9.89
CA PHE A 7 -8.35 -4.58 -8.74
C PHE A 7 -7.40 -5.73 -9.12
N GLU A 8 -7.71 -6.51 -10.16
CA GLU A 8 -6.81 -7.57 -10.62
C GLU A 8 -5.46 -7.02 -11.09
N ASN A 9 -5.45 -5.84 -11.70
CA ASN A 9 -4.24 -5.23 -12.23
C ASN A 9 -3.30 -4.70 -11.13
N LEU A 10 -3.75 -4.61 -9.87
CA LEU A 10 -2.84 -4.35 -8.74
C LEU A 10 -1.85 -5.50 -8.54
N PHE A 11 -2.24 -6.72 -8.90
CA PHE A 11 -1.46 -7.94 -8.66
C PHE A 11 -0.98 -8.60 -9.95
N ARG A 12 -1.74 -8.46 -11.02
CA ARG A 12 -1.56 -9.15 -12.30
C ARG A 12 -1.67 -8.12 -13.42
N THR A 13 -0.58 -7.40 -13.63
CA THR A 13 -0.45 -6.39 -14.69
C THR A 13 0.81 -6.63 -15.50
N ASP A 14 0.73 -6.32 -16.79
CA ASP A 14 1.86 -6.27 -17.72
C ASP A 14 2.53 -4.88 -17.74
N VAL A 15 1.92 -3.88 -17.08
CA VAL A 15 2.41 -2.50 -16.98
C VAL A 15 2.59 -2.06 -15.52
N PRO A 16 3.50 -2.69 -14.75
CA PRO A 16 3.64 -2.47 -13.30
C PRO A 16 3.96 -1.01 -12.93
N GLU A 17 4.66 -0.27 -13.78
CA GLU A 17 5.00 1.14 -13.56
C GLU A 17 3.76 2.05 -13.50
N GLU A 18 2.72 1.75 -14.29
CA GLU A 18 1.47 2.49 -14.25
C GLU A 18 0.65 2.18 -12.99
N TRP A 19 0.79 0.97 -12.45
CA TRP A 19 0.02 0.48 -11.30
C TRP A 19 0.71 0.66 -9.95
N ALA A 20 2.02 0.88 -9.91
CA ALA A 20 2.78 1.05 -8.67
C ALA A 20 2.21 2.18 -7.78
N GLY A 21 1.86 3.31 -8.40
CA GLY A 21 1.20 4.41 -7.69
C GLY A 21 -0.17 4.00 -7.13
N HIS A 22 -0.94 3.22 -7.90
CA HIS A 22 -2.24 2.71 -7.45
C HIS A 22 -2.10 1.77 -6.24
N VAL A 23 -1.09 0.90 -6.20
CA VAL A 23 -0.82 0.04 -5.05
C VAL A 23 -0.57 0.87 -3.78
N ALA A 24 0.31 1.88 -3.86
CA ALA A 24 0.60 2.75 -2.73
C ALA A 24 -0.65 3.51 -2.22
N TYR A 25 -1.49 4.03 -3.14
CA TYR A 25 -2.76 4.64 -2.76
C TYR A 25 -3.74 3.66 -2.12
N THR A 26 -3.83 2.43 -2.65
CA THR A 26 -4.69 1.38 -2.10
C THR A 26 -4.28 1.03 -0.66
N VAL A 27 -2.98 0.85 -0.39
CA VAL A 27 -2.46 0.63 0.98
C VAL A 27 -2.87 1.78 1.90
N SER A 28 -2.64 3.03 1.49
CA SER A 28 -3.01 4.21 2.27
C SER A 28 -4.53 4.27 2.55
N SER A 29 -5.35 3.95 1.56
CA SER A 29 -6.81 3.89 1.72
C SER A 29 -7.24 2.81 2.72
N ILE A 30 -6.62 1.62 2.68
CA ILE A 30 -6.89 0.53 3.63
C ILE A 30 -6.54 0.97 5.05
N LEU A 31 -5.33 1.50 5.27
CA LEU A 31 -4.90 1.97 6.59
C LEU A 31 -5.85 3.03 7.16
N ARG A 32 -6.30 3.97 6.31
CA ARG A 32 -7.23 5.02 6.73
C ARG A 32 -8.61 4.46 7.05
N ALA A 33 -9.12 3.52 6.25
CA ALA A 33 -10.40 2.86 6.50
C ALA A 33 -10.37 2.05 7.81
N SER A 34 -9.29 1.28 8.03
CA SER A 34 -9.06 0.52 9.27
C SER A 34 -9.04 1.42 10.50
N ARG A 35 -8.33 2.56 10.43
CA ARG A 35 -8.33 3.55 11.51
C ARG A 35 -9.74 4.10 11.78
N LEU A 36 -10.46 4.49 10.75
CA LEU A 36 -11.84 5.00 10.89
C LEU A 36 -12.78 3.95 11.47
N ALA A 37 -12.60 2.68 11.12
CA ALA A 37 -13.39 1.59 11.68
C ALA A 37 -13.14 1.41 13.18
N LEU A 38 -11.89 1.54 13.65
CA LEU A 38 -11.56 1.48 15.08
C LEU A 38 -12.09 2.69 15.86
N GLU A 39 -11.99 3.89 15.28
CA GLU A 39 -12.48 5.14 15.86
C GLU A 39 -14.01 5.24 15.85
N ASN A 40 -14.69 4.42 15.05
CA ASN A 40 -16.15 4.40 15.02
C ASN A 40 -16.69 3.59 16.20
N GLU A 41 -17.12 4.31 17.24
CA GLU A 41 -17.78 3.77 18.43
C GLU A 41 -19.25 3.39 18.17
N ASN A 42 -19.85 3.86 17.07
CA ASN A 42 -21.26 3.64 16.73
C ASN A 42 -21.49 2.44 15.76
N GLY A 43 -20.63 1.43 15.82
CA GLY A 43 -20.49 0.37 14.80
C GLY A 43 -21.67 -0.59 14.60
N GLY A 44 -22.76 -0.48 15.36
CA GLY A 44 -23.94 -1.34 15.18
C GLY A 44 -23.74 -2.77 15.69
N LEU A 45 -24.02 -3.77 14.84
CA LEU A 45 -24.20 -5.21 15.16
C LEU A 45 -22.95 -5.96 15.66
N CYS A 46 -21.76 -5.35 15.55
CA CYS A 46 -20.49 -6.02 15.80
C CYS A 46 -19.88 -5.52 17.11
N GLY A 47 -19.45 -6.44 17.97
CA GLY A 47 -18.80 -6.08 19.24
C GLY A 47 -17.38 -5.52 19.02
N ASP A 48 -16.86 -4.77 19.99
CA ASP A 48 -15.52 -4.17 19.87
C ASP A 48 -14.41 -5.20 19.64
N GLY A 49 -14.52 -6.39 20.23
CA GLY A 49 -13.57 -7.49 19.99
C GLY A 49 -13.58 -7.98 18.54
N GLU A 50 -14.75 -8.21 17.97
CA GLU A 50 -14.90 -8.64 16.57
C GLU A 50 -14.40 -7.57 15.60
N LYS A 51 -14.70 -6.29 15.90
CA LYS A 51 -14.19 -5.13 15.15
C LYS A 51 -12.67 -5.07 15.15
N ILE A 52 -12.05 -5.21 16.32
CA ILE A 52 -10.59 -5.21 16.47
C ILE A 52 -9.97 -6.38 15.69
N HIS A 53 -10.53 -7.58 15.81
CA HIS A 53 -10.04 -8.74 15.07
C HIS A 53 -10.14 -8.56 13.55
N ALA A 54 -11.30 -8.12 13.05
CA ALA A 54 -11.48 -7.89 11.62
C ALA A 54 -10.54 -6.79 11.08
N VAL A 55 -10.30 -5.73 11.86
CA VAL A 55 -9.33 -4.70 11.48
C VAL A 55 -7.90 -5.24 11.48
N ALA A 56 -7.54 -6.10 12.44
CA ALA A 56 -6.21 -6.72 12.49
C ALA A 56 -5.92 -7.54 11.22
N ASP A 57 -6.86 -8.37 10.77
CA ASP A 57 -6.72 -9.16 9.53
C ASP A 57 -6.51 -8.25 8.30
N VAL A 58 -7.24 -7.13 8.24
CA VAL A 58 -7.11 -6.16 7.14
C VAL A 58 -5.76 -5.43 7.19
N LEU A 59 -5.24 -5.14 8.39
CA LEU A 59 -3.93 -4.52 8.55
C LEU A 59 -2.80 -5.47 8.13
N GLU A 60 -2.91 -6.78 8.38
CA GLU A 60 -1.94 -7.76 7.91
C GLU A 60 -1.83 -7.76 6.38
N ILE A 61 -2.97 -7.66 5.67
CA ILE A 61 -2.99 -7.51 4.20
C ILE A 61 -2.33 -6.19 3.79
N ALA A 62 -2.61 -5.10 4.49
CA ALA A 62 -2.01 -3.79 4.20
C ALA A 62 -0.49 -3.81 4.38
N GLU A 63 0.03 -4.50 5.39
CA GLU A 63 1.46 -4.69 5.62
C GLU A 63 2.10 -5.47 4.47
N ALA A 64 1.51 -6.59 4.05
CA ALA A 64 2.01 -7.39 2.93
C ALA A 64 2.07 -6.57 1.63
N LEU A 65 1.05 -5.76 1.35
CA LEU A 65 1.04 -4.85 0.20
C LEU A 65 2.09 -3.74 0.33
N ASN A 66 2.30 -3.21 1.52
CA ASN A 66 3.28 -2.16 1.77
C ASN A 66 4.72 -2.66 1.57
N SER A 67 5.01 -3.92 1.89
CA SER A 67 6.30 -4.55 1.58
C SER A 67 6.63 -4.50 0.09
N ILE A 68 5.65 -4.74 -0.78
CA ILE A 68 5.84 -4.65 -2.24
C ILE A 68 6.22 -3.22 -2.67
N VAL A 69 5.58 -2.21 -2.07
CA VAL A 69 5.88 -0.81 -2.33
C VAL A 69 7.30 -0.46 -1.87
N ILE A 70 7.70 -0.92 -0.69
CA ILE A 70 9.07 -0.73 -0.16
C ILE A 70 10.10 -1.32 -1.13
N ASP A 71 9.93 -2.59 -1.54
CA ASP A 71 10.85 -3.25 -2.47
C ASP A 71 10.99 -2.48 -3.80
N GLY A 72 9.87 -1.99 -4.33
CA GLY A 72 9.85 -1.16 -5.53
C GLY A 72 10.61 0.15 -5.37
N VAL A 73 10.43 0.84 -4.24
CA VAL A 73 11.13 2.09 -3.91
C VAL A 73 12.63 1.84 -3.70
N GLU A 74 13.02 0.80 -2.98
CA GLU A 74 14.43 0.45 -2.77
C GLU A 74 15.14 0.13 -4.09
N ARG A 75 14.46 -0.57 -4.99
CA ARG A 75 14.99 -0.82 -6.34
C ARG A 75 15.15 0.47 -7.12
N LEU A 76 14.15 1.35 -7.11
CA LEU A 76 14.22 2.66 -7.77
C LEU A 76 15.38 3.52 -7.21
N GLN A 77 15.57 3.53 -5.89
CA GLN A 77 16.67 4.25 -5.25
C GLN A 77 18.05 3.73 -5.70
N ARG A 78 18.20 2.41 -5.87
CA ARG A 78 19.40 1.78 -6.44
C ARG A 78 19.63 2.19 -7.89
N GLU A 79 18.59 2.17 -8.72
CA GLU A 79 18.66 2.50 -10.15
C GLU A 79 18.94 4.00 -10.39
N CYS A 80 18.37 4.89 -9.57
CA CYS A 80 18.61 6.34 -9.63
C CYS A 80 19.97 6.77 -9.05
N GLY A 81 20.87 5.83 -8.74
CA GLY A 81 22.25 6.12 -8.33
C GLY A 81 22.37 6.92 -7.03
N HIS A 82 21.34 6.94 -6.18
CA HIS A 82 21.37 7.62 -4.89
C HIS A 82 22.11 6.82 -3.80
N SER A 83 23.17 6.11 -4.19
CA SER A 83 24.35 6.08 -3.33
C SER A 83 24.85 7.52 -3.23
N ILE A 84 24.80 8.09 -2.03
CA ILE A 84 25.24 9.46 -1.67
C ILE A 84 26.78 9.60 -1.80
N THR A 85 27.41 8.95 -2.79
CA THR A 85 28.87 8.88 -2.98
C THR A 85 29.31 9.10 -4.43
N GLY A 86 28.47 9.72 -5.27
CA GLY A 86 28.75 9.88 -6.71
C GLY A 86 28.83 11.31 -7.27
N LYS A 87 28.65 12.36 -6.47
CA LYS A 87 28.72 13.75 -6.95
C LYS A 87 29.69 14.58 -6.12
N GLU A 88 30.99 14.32 -6.30
CA GLU A 88 32.10 15.27 -6.14
C GLU A 88 33.43 14.56 -6.49
N ALA A 89 33.57 14.08 -7.73
CA ALA A 89 34.84 13.64 -8.29
C ALA A 89 34.76 13.53 -9.82
N ALA A 90 34.52 14.63 -10.52
CA ALA A 90 34.82 14.80 -11.93
C ALA A 90 34.91 16.28 -12.27
#